data_AF-A0AAW6YLT1-F1
#
_entry.id   AF-A0AAW6YLT1-F1
#
_cell.length_a   1.000
_cell.length_b   1.000
_cell.length_c   1.000
_cell.angle_alpha   90.00
_cell.angle_beta   90.00
_cell.angle_gamma   90.00
#
_symmetry.space_group_name_H-M   'P 1'
#
loop_
_entity.id
_entity.type
_entity.pdbx_description
1 polymer ?
#
loop_
_entity_poly.entity_id
_entity_poly.type
_entity_poly.pdbx_seq_one_letter_code
_entity_poly.pdbx_strand_id
1 'polypeptide(L)' 'MSDEQIKLVIVTGMSGAGKTVAIQSFEDLGYFTIDNMPPTLVPKFLELAAQSGDTSKIAMVVDMR' A
#
# COMPACT_ATOMS: atom_id res chain seq x y z
N MET A 1 -15.96 -19.99 4.00
CA MET A 1 -14.57 -19.51 4.00
C MET A 1 -14.66 -18.05 3.65
N SER A 2 -14.34 -17.16 4.59
CA SER A 2 -14.29 -15.73 4.31
C SER A 2 -13.11 -15.49 3.38
N ASP A 3 -13.38 -15.17 2.12
CA ASP A 3 -12.37 -14.64 1.21
C ASP A 3 -11.82 -13.35 1.83
N GLU A 4 -10.68 -13.42 2.49
CA GLU A 4 -9.99 -12.23 2.98
C GLU A 4 -9.38 -11.51 1.78
N GLN A 5 -10.20 -10.65 1.16
CA GLN A 5 -9.76 -9.81 0.07
C GLN A 5 -8.79 -8.75 0.60
N ILE A 6 -7.54 -8.82 0.16
CA ILE A 6 -6.55 -7.76 0.38
C ILE A 6 -7.03 -6.49 -0.32
N LYS A 7 -7.29 -5.44 0.46
CA LYS A 7 -7.57 -4.10 -0.06
C LYS A 7 -6.27 -3.36 -0.25
N LEU A 8 -5.78 -3.35 -1.49
CA LEU A 8 -4.61 -2.60 -1.91
C LEU A 8 -5.00 -1.22 -2.44
N VAL A 9 -4.32 -0.19 -1.94
CA VAL A 9 -4.34 1.18 -2.49
C VAL A 9 -2.95 1.54 -2.96
N ILE A 10 -2.84 1.98 -4.21
CA ILE A 10 -1.60 2.54 -4.75
C ILE A 10 -1.74 4.05 -4.84
N VAL A 11 -0.90 4.75 -4.10
CA VAL A 11 -0.77 6.20 -4.13
C VAL A 11 0.36 6.56 -5.09
N THR A 12 0.08 7.42 -6.07
CA THR A 12 1.09 7.90 -7.01
C THR A 12 0.79 9.36 -7.39
N GLY A 13 1.66 9.97 -8.18
CA GLY A 13 1.54 11.36 -8.60
C GLY A 13 2.90 12.08 -8.66
N MET A 14 2.91 13.28 -9.23
CA MET A 14 4.11 14.10 -9.35
C MET A 14 4.63 14.57 -7.97
N SER A 15 5.85 15.13 -7.94
CA SER A 15 6.35 15.81 -6.75
C SER A 15 5.40 16.95 -6.35
N GLY A 16 5.11 17.08 -5.06
CA GLY A 16 4.16 18.07 -4.54
C GLY A 16 2.67 17.73 -4.69
N ALA A 17 2.29 16.60 -5.31
CA ALA A 17 0.88 16.20 -5.49
C ALA A 17 0.16 15.74 -4.20
N GLY A 18 0.78 15.89 -3.03
CA GLY A 18 0.17 15.51 -1.75
C GLY A 18 0.24 14.01 -1.40
N LYS A 19 1.13 13.23 -2.03
CA LYS A 19 1.30 11.78 -1.75
C LYS A 19 1.50 11.47 -0.25
N THR A 20 2.27 12.30 0.45
CA THR A 20 2.50 12.19 1.90
C THR A 20 1.21 12.40 2.71
N VAL A 21 0.38 13.38 2.33
CA VAL A 21 -0.90 13.62 3.02
C VAL A 21 -1.86 12.46 2.75
N ALA A 22 -1.87 11.95 1.53
CA ALA A 22 -2.69 10.79 1.17
C ALA A 22 -2.30 9.54 1.98
N ILE A 23 -1.00 9.24 2.12
CA ILE A 23 -0.56 8.05 2.86
C ILE A 23 -0.87 8.18 4.36
N GLN A 24 -0.66 9.36 4.96
CA GLN A 24 -1.05 9.64 6.36
C GLN A 24 -2.55 9.46 6.59
N SER A 25 -3.37 9.91 5.64
CA SER A 25 -4.83 9.73 5.73
C SER A 25 -5.22 8.24 5.70
N PHE A 26 -4.48 7.40 4.97
CA PHE A 26 -4.71 5.95 4.97
C PHE A 26 -4.25 5.29 6.27
N GLU A 27 -3.17 5.77 6.88
CA GLU A 27 -2.72 5.33 8.19
C GLU A 27 -3.81 5.55 9.25
N ASP A 28 -4.41 6.75 9.27
CA ASP A 28 -5.53 7.10 10.15
C ASP A 28 -6.77 6.20 9.92
N LEU A 29 -6.96 5.69 8.70
CA LEU A 29 -8.03 4.75 8.33
C LEU A 29 -7.70 3.28 8.64
N GLY A 30 -6.55 3.02 9.28
CA GLY A 30 -6.08 1.69 9.66
C GLY A 30 -5.54 0.86 8.50
N TYR A 31 -4.96 1.50 7.48
CA TYR A 31 -4.19 0.80 6.45
C TYR A 31 -2.75 0.62 6.90
N PHE A 32 -2.14 -0.51 6.52
CA PHE A 32 -0.71 -0.67 6.56
C PHE A 32 -0.07 0.16 5.44
N THR A 33 0.62 1.24 5.81
CA THR A 33 1.15 2.22 4.88
C THR A 33 2.63 2.02 4.58
N ILE A 34 2.99 2.10 3.31
CA ILE A 34 4.38 2.05 2.83
C ILE A 34 4.66 3.26 1.95
N ASP A 35 5.77 3.95 2.17
CA ASP A 35 6.22 5.02 1.28
C ASP A 35 7.39 4.57 0.40
N ASN A 36 7.52 5.17 -0.79
CA ASN A 36 8.58 4.92 -1.78
C ASN A 36 8.79 3.44 -2.16
N MET A 37 7.72 2.68 -2.41
CA MET A 37 7.78 1.29 -2.86
C MET A 37 8.13 1.22 -4.36
N PRO A 38 9.20 0.51 -4.76
CA PRO A 38 9.49 0.25 -6.16
C PRO A 38 8.39 -0.61 -6.80
N PRO A 39 7.92 -0.28 -8.03
CA PRO A 39 6.86 -1.05 -8.72
C PRO A 39 7.17 -2.54 -8.84
N THR A 40 8.45 -2.89 -8.98
CA THR A 40 8.93 -4.27 -9.12
C THR A 40 8.79 -5.11 -7.85
N LEU A 41 8.73 -4.46 -6.68
CA LEU A 41 8.62 -5.14 -5.39
C LEU A 41 7.17 -5.29 -4.91
N VAL A 42 6.22 -4.55 -5.50
CA VAL A 42 4.79 -4.62 -5.16
C VAL A 42 4.24 -6.05 -5.23
N PRO A 43 4.45 -6.84 -6.31
CA PRO A 43 3.88 -8.18 -6.39
C PRO A 43 4.41 -9.11 -5.30
N LYS A 44 5.72 -9.07 -5.05
CA LYS A 44 6.38 -9.88 -4.02
C LYS A 44 5.91 -9.52 -2.62
N PHE A 45 5.65 -8.24 -2.36
CA PHE A 45 5.08 -7.81 -1.09
C PHE A 45 3.66 -8.36 -0.89
N LEU A 46 2.81 -8.32 -1.92
CA LEU A 46 1.45 -8.84 -1.86
C LEU A 46 1.42 -10.35 -1.63
N GLU A 47 2.33 -11.11 -2.24
CA GLU A 47 2.47 -12.55 -2.00
C GLU A 47 2.78 -12.86 -0.53
N LEU A 48 3.71 -12.10 0.08
CA LEU A 48 4.05 -12.25 1.50
C LEU A 48 2.90 -11.82 2.40
N ALA A 49 2.23 -10.71 2.08
CA ALA A 49 1.08 -10.23 2.83
C ALA A 49 -0.07 -11.25 2.83
N ALA A 50 -0.34 -11.87 1.68
CA ALA A 50 -1.34 -12.93 1.54
C ALA A 50 -1.02 -14.17 2.39
N GLN A 51 0.27 -14.49 2.58
CA GLN A 51 0.69 -15.60 3.44
C GLN A 51 0.62 -15.27 4.93
N SER A 52 0.78 -14.00 5.30
CA SER A 52 0.80 -13.56 6.70
C SER A 52 -0.56 -13.53 7.38
N GLY A 53 -1.66 -13.45 6.62
CA GLY A 53 -3.03 -13.37 7.15
C GLY A 53 -3.39 -12.08 7.90
N ASP A 54 -2.40 -11.23 8.21
CA ASP A 54 -2.56 -10.09 9.12
C ASP A 54 -2.79 -8.75 8.43
N THR A 55 -2.75 -8.68 7.08
CA THR A 55 -2.76 -7.41 6.35
C THR A 55 -3.87 -7.33 5.31
N SER A 56 -5.11 -7.14 5.77
CA SER A 56 -6.28 -6.98 4.89
C SER A 56 -6.40 -5.60 4.24
N LYS A 57 -5.67 -4.58 4.72
CA LYS A 57 -5.67 -3.21 4.19
C LYS A 57 -4.25 -2.69 4.03
N ILE A 58 -3.83 -2.43 2.80
CA ILE A 58 -2.48 -1.97 2.46
C ILE A 58 -2.58 -0.72 1.59
N ALA A 59 -1.86 0.32 1.95
CA ALA A 59 -1.68 1.50 1.12
C ALA A 59 -0.19 1.71 0.85
N MET A 60 0.20 1.93 -0.40
CA MET A 60 1.60 2.11 -0.74
C MET A 60 1.80 3.23 -1.75
N VAL A 61 2.80 4.08 -1.50
CA VAL A 61 3.26 5.06 -2.47
C VAL A 61 4.19 4.37 -3.46
N VAL A 62 3.84 4.39 -4.74
CA VAL A 62 4.67 3.84 -5.80
C VAL A 62 5.23 4.98 -6.64
N ASP A 63 6.55 5.03 -6.71
CA ASP A 63 7.32 6.04 -7.43
C ASP A 63 8.45 5.35 -8.22
N MET A 64 8.77 5.87 -9.41
CA MET A 64 9.79 5.32 -10.33
C MET A 64 11.16 5.97 -10.15
N ARG A 65 11.49 6.44 -8.94
CA ARG A 65 12.81 7.05 -8.69
C ARG A 65 13.94 6.07 -8.95
#